data_AF-A0A2E6JM84-F1
#
_entry.id   AF-A0A2E6JM84-F1
#
_cell.length_a   1.000
_cell.length_b   1.000
_cell.length_c   1.000
_cell.angle_alpha   90.00
_cell.angle_beta   90.00
_cell.angle_gamma   90.00
#
_symmetry.space_group_name_H-M   'P 1'
#
loop_
_entity.id
_entity.type
_entity.pdbx_description
1 polymer ?
#
loop_
_entity_poly.entity_id
_entity_poly.type
_entity_poly.pdbx_seq_one_letter_code
_entity_poly.pdbx_strand_id
1 'polypeptide(L)'
;MEKSSLDHLMEQNETDLPFLSAYAGTQTTEEILEWVKKASPEGMEVRMNENGVLVSLQAMNLPMVLSDIQGLGFKNPFLSEDRHNMSVIITIVGDEQKRLMSRLNEFLA
;
A
#
# COMPACT_ATOMS: atom_id res chain seq x y z
N MET A 1 3.61 -36.94 -33.16
CA MET A 1 2.74 -35.95 -32.51
C MET A 1 3.43 -34.62 -32.69
N GLU A 2 3.11 -33.94 -33.79
CA GLU A 2 3.73 -32.65 -34.11
C GLU A 2 3.22 -31.62 -33.10
N LYS A 3 4.15 -30.97 -32.39
CA LYS A 3 3.82 -29.80 -31.56
C LYS A 3 3.25 -28.72 -32.46
N SER A 4 2.20 -28.04 -31.98
CA SER A 4 1.51 -27.01 -32.75
C SER A 4 2.49 -25.90 -33.11
N SER A 5 2.39 -25.34 -34.32
CA SER A 5 3.16 -24.16 -34.74
C SER A 5 2.99 -22.98 -33.78
N LEU A 6 1.90 -22.98 -33.00
CA LEU A 6 1.62 -22.04 -31.92
C LEU A 6 2.52 -22.27 -30.69
N ASP A 7 2.81 -23.52 -30.34
CA ASP A 7 3.63 -23.85 -29.16
C ASP A 7 5.07 -23.35 -29.34
N HIS A 8 5.63 -23.48 -30.56
CA HIS A 8 6.94 -22.91 -30.89
C HIS A 8 6.94 -21.36 -30.89
N LEU A 9 5.80 -20.73 -31.16
CA LEU A 9 5.68 -19.27 -31.14
C LEU A 9 5.58 -18.73 -29.70
N MET A 10 4.97 -19.50 -28.80
CA MET A 10 4.87 -19.20 -27.37
C MET A 10 6.22 -19.39 -26.67
N GLU A 11 6.95 -20.47 -26.98
CA GLU A 11 8.29 -20.76 -26.43
C GLU A 11 9.35 -19.72 -26.87
N GLN A 12 9.16 -19.07 -28.02
CA GLN A 12 10.02 -17.97 -28.50
C GLN A 12 9.68 -16.60 -27.89
N ASN A 13 8.53 -16.46 -27.22
CA ASN A 13 8.08 -15.22 -26.59
C ASN A 13 7.91 -15.33 -25.07
N GLU A 14 8.46 -16.36 -24.44
CA GLU A 14 8.78 -16.34 -23.00
C GLU A 14 9.91 -15.31 -22.75
N THR A 15 9.59 -14.06 -23.02
CA THR A 15 10.37 -12.92 -22.56
C THR A 15 9.85 -12.64 -21.16
N ASP A 16 10.70 -12.87 -20.17
CA ASP A 16 10.57 -12.19 -18.90
C ASP A 16 10.51 -10.70 -19.26
N LEU A 17 9.36 -10.07 -19.03
CA LEU A 17 9.01 -8.73 -19.55
C LEU A 17 9.07 -7.72 -18.39
N PRO A 18 10.28 -7.39 -17.88
CA PRO A 18 10.44 -6.33 -16.88
C PRO A 18 10.01 -4.95 -17.39
N PHE A 19 9.79 -4.82 -18.71
CA PHE A 19 9.29 -3.60 -19.33
C PHE A 19 7.77 -3.44 -19.20
N LEU A 20 6.99 -4.53 -19.19
CA LEU A 20 5.56 -4.47 -18.92
C LEU A 20 5.26 -4.37 -17.43
N SER A 21 6.11 -4.91 -16.55
CA SER A 21 6.00 -4.66 -15.10
C SER A 21 6.26 -3.19 -14.74
N ALA A 22 7.05 -2.45 -15.51
CA ALA A 22 7.24 -1.00 -15.28
C ALA A 22 5.99 -0.16 -15.59
N TYR A 23 5.14 -0.59 -16.52
CA TYR A 23 3.86 0.07 -16.84
C TYR A 23 2.66 -0.56 -16.11
N ALA A 24 2.77 -1.83 -15.72
CA ALA A 24 1.87 -2.52 -14.81
C ALA A 24 2.38 -2.48 -13.36
N GLY A 25 3.18 -1.46 -13.01
CA GLY A 25 3.99 -1.35 -11.80
C GLY A 25 3.18 -1.35 -10.51
N THR A 26 2.72 -2.54 -10.13
CA THR A 26 2.30 -2.83 -8.77
C THR A 26 3.55 -2.76 -7.92
N GLN A 27 3.67 -1.68 -7.15
CA GLN A 27 4.71 -1.58 -6.12
C GLN A 27 4.72 -2.88 -5.32
N THR A 28 5.91 -3.45 -5.10
CA THR A 28 6.00 -4.64 -4.26
C THR A 28 5.63 -4.28 -2.83
N THR A 29 5.18 -5.27 -2.05
CA THR A 29 4.87 -5.04 -0.63
C THR A 29 6.09 -4.52 0.12
N GLU A 30 7.29 -4.96 -0.26
CA GLU A 30 8.57 -4.50 0.29
C GLU A 30 8.83 -3.02 -0.02
N GLU A 31 8.58 -2.58 -1.26
CA GLU A 31 8.71 -1.16 -1.65
C GLU A 31 7.71 -0.28 -0.89
N ILE A 32 6.47 -0.75 -0.73
CA ILE A 32 5.44 -0.07 0.06
C ILE A 32 5.89 -0.01 1.52
N LEU A 33 6.42 -1.10 2.08
CA LEU A 33 6.89 -1.17 3.46
C LEU A 33 8.03 -0.18 3.72
N GLU A 34 9.02 -0.12 2.82
CA GLU A 34 10.10 0.86 2.93
C GLU A 34 9.58 2.29 2.87
N TRP A 35 8.64 2.57 1.96
CA TRP A 35 8.08 3.90 1.84
C TRP A 35 7.30 4.29 3.11
N VAL A 36 6.42 3.41 3.59
CA VAL A 36 5.61 3.64 4.79
C VAL A 36 6.52 3.87 5.98
N LYS A 37 7.55 3.05 6.21
CA LYS A 37 8.50 3.24 7.32
C LYS A 37 9.21 4.60 7.29
N LYS A 38 9.47 5.15 6.10
CA LYS A 38 10.11 6.47 5.96
C LYS A 38 9.12 7.63 6.14
N ALA A 39 7.86 7.43 5.78
CA ALA A 39 6.82 8.46 5.81
C ALA A 39 6.00 8.47 7.11
N SER A 40 5.99 7.37 7.86
CA SER A 40 5.24 7.22 9.10
C SER A 40 5.75 8.15 10.19
N PRO A 41 4.84 8.82 10.95
CA PRO A 41 5.22 9.61 12.11
C PRO A 41 5.72 8.72 13.26
N GLU A 42 6.39 9.34 14.24
CA GLU A 42 6.80 8.66 15.47
C GLU A 42 5.57 8.12 16.23
N GLY A 43 5.65 6.88 16.72
CA GLY A 43 4.54 6.20 17.41
C GLY A 43 3.56 5.47 16.48
N MET A 44 3.67 5.59 15.16
CA MET A 44 2.93 4.72 14.24
C MET A 44 3.60 3.34 14.15
N GLU A 45 2.84 2.29 14.43
CA GLU A 45 3.29 0.93 14.22
C GLU A 45 3.11 0.53 12.75
N VAL A 46 4.14 -0.14 12.19
CA VAL A 46 4.17 -0.57 10.79
C VAL A 46 4.56 -2.04 10.71
N ARG A 47 3.74 -2.88 10.07
CA ARG A 47 3.98 -4.33 9.95
C ARG A 47 3.57 -4.83 8.56
N MET A 48 4.37 -5.74 7.99
CA MET A 48 4.01 -6.42 6.75
C MET A 48 3.03 -7.56 7.03
N ASN A 49 2.05 -7.75 6.15
CA ASN A 49 1.15 -8.91 6.17
C ASN A 49 0.91 -9.42 4.74
N GLU A 50 0.16 -10.53 4.62
CA GLU A 50 -0.17 -11.17 3.33
C GLU A 50 -0.98 -10.28 2.37
N ASN A 51 -1.61 -9.22 2.89
CA ASN A 51 -2.53 -8.34 2.16
C ASN A 51 -1.90 -6.97 1.83
N GLY A 52 -0.68 -6.67 2.29
CA GLY A 52 0.00 -5.39 2.15
C GLY A 52 0.74 -4.97 3.43
N VAL A 53 0.76 -3.68 3.72
CA VAL A 53 1.43 -3.11 4.89
C VAL A 53 0.39 -2.57 5.87
N LEU A 54 0.26 -3.21 7.02
CA LEU A 54 -0.58 -2.72 8.10
C LEU A 54 0.11 -1.54 8.81
N VAL A 55 -0.61 -0.42 8.92
CA VAL A 55 -0.25 0.69 9.80
C VAL A 55 -1.30 0.86 10.88
N SER A 56 -0.87 1.19 12.09
CA SER A 56 -1.75 1.55 13.19
C SER A 56 -1.17 2.68 14.03
N LEU A 57 -2.04 3.54 14.52
CA LEU A 57 -1.66 4.70 15.32
C LEU A 57 -2.68 4.91 16.43
N GLN A 58 -2.18 5.15 17.63
CA GLN A 58 -2.96 5.57 18.79
C GLN A 58 -2.54 6.98 19.19
N ALA A 59 -3.46 7.94 19.13
CA ALA A 59 -3.22 9.33 19.50
C ALA A 59 -4.53 10.00 19.93
N MET A 60 -4.47 11.04 20.76
CA MET A 60 -5.68 11.73 21.21
C MET A 60 -6.28 12.59 20.07
N ASN A 61 -7.58 12.46 19.77
CA ASN A 61 -8.30 13.24 18.75
C ASN A 61 -7.64 13.28 17.34
N LEU A 62 -7.47 12.12 16.70
CA LEU A 62 -6.93 12.05 15.34
C LEU A 62 -7.68 12.98 14.36
N PRO A 63 -6.96 13.75 13.51
CA PRO A 63 -7.52 14.80 12.65
C PRO A 63 -8.09 14.22 11.35
N MET A 64 -8.86 13.14 11.44
CA MET A 64 -9.35 12.40 10.28
C MET A 64 -10.74 11.86 10.50
N VAL A 65 -11.37 11.50 9.39
CA VAL A 65 -12.63 10.76 9.33
C VAL A 65 -12.39 9.43 8.62
N LEU A 66 -13.30 8.47 8.79
CA LEU A 66 -13.11 7.12 8.23
C LEU A 66 -12.87 7.14 6.70
N SER A 67 -13.50 8.08 5.98
CA SER A 67 -13.33 8.19 4.52
C SER A 67 -11.91 8.53 4.07
N ASP A 68 -11.07 9.10 4.95
CA ASP A 68 -9.65 9.36 4.65
C ASP A 68 -8.83 8.08 4.43
N ILE A 69 -9.34 6.92 4.89
CA ILE A 69 -8.69 5.61 4.76
C ILE A 69 -9.56 4.59 4.04
N GLN A 70 -10.59 5.02 3.30
CA GLN A 70 -11.49 4.13 2.55
C GLN A 70 -11.26 4.18 1.03
N GLY A 71 -10.39 5.05 0.55
CA GLY A 71 -10.12 5.21 -0.87
C GLY A 71 -9.16 4.16 -1.46
N LEU A 72 -8.65 4.44 -2.66
CA LEU A 72 -7.86 3.48 -3.41
C LEU A 72 -6.54 3.18 -2.68
N GLY A 73 -6.20 1.90 -2.56
CA GLY A 73 -4.96 1.47 -1.92
C GLY A 73 -5.06 1.25 -0.41
N PHE A 74 -6.26 1.38 0.15
CA PHE A 74 -6.54 1.05 1.54
C PHE A 74 -7.42 -0.21 1.64
N LYS A 75 -7.10 -1.07 2.61
CA LYS A 75 -7.91 -2.25 2.96
C LYS A 75 -8.10 -2.32 4.47
N ASN A 76 -9.23 -2.91 4.88
CA ASN A 76 -9.63 -3.11 6.27
C ASN A 76 -9.50 -1.83 7.13
N PRO A 77 -10.14 -0.72 6.72
CA PRO A 77 -10.05 0.52 7.47
C PRO A 77 -10.74 0.41 8.81
N PHE A 78 -10.11 0.98 9.82
CA PHE A 78 -10.65 1.12 11.16
C PHE A 78 -10.28 2.50 11.71
N LEU A 79 -11.28 3.19 12.26
CA LEU A 79 -11.13 4.40 13.05
C LEU A 79 -12.12 4.26 14.22
N SER A 80 -11.65 4.39 15.45
CA SER A 80 -12.52 4.30 16.62
C SER A 80 -13.47 5.51 16.68
N GLU A 81 -14.64 5.36 17.32
CA GLU A 81 -15.65 6.43 17.42
C GLU A 81 -15.12 7.69 18.11
N ASP A 82 -14.24 7.50 19.10
CA ASP A 82 -13.55 8.56 19.83
C ASP A 82 -12.35 9.14 19.06
N ARG A 83 -12.04 8.59 17.88
CA ARG A 83 -10.89 8.96 17.02
C ARG A 83 -9.55 8.87 17.75
N HIS A 84 -9.42 7.92 18.67
CA HIS A 84 -8.16 7.67 19.37
C HIS A 84 -7.28 6.62 18.70
N ASN A 85 -7.87 5.74 17.91
CA ASN A 85 -7.19 4.60 17.32
C ASN A 85 -7.55 4.50 15.86
N MET A 86 -6.55 4.31 15.00
CA MET A 86 -6.75 3.97 13.60
C MET A 86 -5.90 2.76 13.20
N SER A 87 -6.40 1.97 12.27
CA SER A 87 -5.59 0.99 11.54
C SER A 87 -6.05 0.85 10.10
N VAL A 88 -5.12 0.65 9.17
CA VAL A 88 -5.44 0.38 7.77
C VAL A 88 -4.30 -0.40 7.12
N ILE A 89 -4.64 -1.25 6.15
CA ILE A 89 -3.66 -1.94 5.30
C ILE A 89 -3.45 -1.12 4.03
N ILE A 90 -2.20 -0.75 3.75
CA ILE A 90 -1.79 -0.04 2.54
C ILE A 90 -1.35 -1.07 1.50
N THR A 91 -1.95 -1.01 0.30
CA THR A 91 -1.68 -1.93 -0.82
C THR A 91 -1.11 -1.24 -2.06
N ILE A 92 -1.10 0.09 -2.08
CA ILE A 92 -0.42 0.92 -3.07
C ILE A 92 -0.03 2.25 -2.40
N VAL A 93 0.98 2.94 -2.89
CA VAL A 93 1.34 4.30 -2.49
C VAL A 93 1.03 5.26 -3.63
N GLY A 94 -0.07 5.98 -3.49
CA GLY A 94 -0.44 7.10 -4.35
C GLY A 94 -0.55 8.41 -3.57
N ASP A 95 -1.27 9.36 -4.15
CA ASP A 95 -1.48 10.67 -3.54
C ASP A 95 -2.33 10.61 -2.27
N GLU A 96 -3.25 9.65 -2.17
CA GLU A 96 -4.07 9.45 -0.97
C GLU A 96 -3.22 9.03 0.24
N GLN A 97 -2.31 8.05 0.08
CA GLN A 97 -1.42 7.60 1.16
C GLN A 97 -0.42 8.70 1.55
N LYS A 98 0.12 9.44 0.57
CA LYS A 98 0.99 10.60 0.84
C LYS A 98 0.25 11.68 1.63
N ARG A 99 -0.98 12.00 1.26
CA ARG A 99 -1.83 12.97 1.97
C ARG A 99 -2.12 12.53 3.40
N LEU A 100 -2.45 11.25 3.60
CA LEU A 100 -2.66 10.67 4.93
C LEU A 100 -1.41 10.85 5.80
N MET A 101 -0.25 10.43 5.29
CA MET A 101 1.02 10.54 6.04
C MET A 101 1.38 11.99 6.33
N SER A 102 1.22 12.92 5.39
CA SER A 102 1.47 14.35 5.62
C SER A 102 0.60 14.89 6.75
N ARG A 103 -0.71 14.61 6.72
CA ARG A 103 -1.65 15.09 7.74
C ARG A 103 -1.33 14.54 9.12
N LEU A 104 -0.97 13.27 9.22
CA LEU A 104 -0.62 12.65 10.50
C LEU A 104 0.71 13.19 11.04
N ASN A 105 1.71 13.42 10.18
CA ASN A 105 2.95 14.07 10.59
C ASN A 105 2.72 15.52 11.06
N GLU A 106 1.93 16.31 10.34
CA GLU A 106 1.58 17.69 10.73
C GLU A 106 0.86 17.77 12.08
N PHE A 107 0.10 16.74 12.42
CA PHE A 107 -0.65 16.67 13.68
C PHE A 107 0.20 16.25 14.87
N LEU A 108 1.21 15.41 14.66
CA LEU A 108 2.07 14.87 15.70
C LEU A 108 3.37 15.66 15.90
N ALA A 109 3.67 16.61 14.99
CA ALA A 109 4.79 17.54 15.10
C ALA A 109 4.57 18.59 16.19
#